data_AF-A0A3N1V210-F1
#
_entry.id   AF-A0A3N1V210-F1
#
_cell.length_a   1.000
_cell.length_b   1.000
_cell.length_c   1.000
_cell.angle_alpha   90.00
_cell.angle_beta   90.00
_cell.angle_gamma   90.00
#
_symmetry.space_group_name_H-M   'P 1'
#
loop_
_entity.id
_entity.type
_entity.pdbx_description
1 polymer ?
#
loop_
_entity_poly.entity_id
_entity_poly.type
_entity_poly.pdbx_seq_one_letter_code
_entity_poly.pdbx_strand_id
1 'polypeptide(L)'
;MTVETLPLCAYPECTNHPEAPTPGNPEPRYCAHPDHNALGAFRKFRAKRQQRKDEKRQAAEAKKAVGAAPAADALPASDVSGPRADLVSLISRLSTDLPGYIEELALITDSAAAEERIRTVTQASAQRTLDAEQRTALAEEAADMAVAQLDVAKHRFEEVADKIRQEAAQQVADVAFVRAELERYRERVAQLEERLDAVREEADAARRERSELAQQAEQHRCGV
;
A
#
# COMPACT_ATOMS: atom_id res chain seq x y z
N MET A 1 -0.43 -42.37 -10.87
CA MET A 1 0.75 -41.48 -10.82
C MET A 1 0.23 -40.05 -10.74
N THR A 2 0.16 -39.49 -9.53
CA THR A 2 -0.22 -38.08 -9.33
C THR A 2 1.02 -37.24 -9.59
N VAL A 3 1.05 -36.51 -10.71
CA VAL A 3 2.10 -35.54 -10.97
C VAL A 3 1.83 -34.37 -10.03
N GLU A 4 2.56 -34.31 -8.92
CA GLU A 4 2.57 -33.14 -8.04
C GLU A 4 3.16 -31.96 -8.84
N THR A 5 2.29 -31.17 -9.45
CA THR A 5 2.69 -29.91 -10.09
C THR A 5 3.02 -28.91 -8.98
N LEU A 6 4.31 -28.78 -8.67
CA LEU A 6 4.81 -27.75 -7.77
C LEU A 6 4.31 -26.36 -8.24
N PRO A 7 3.83 -25.50 -7.32
CA PRO A 7 3.37 -24.18 -7.68
C PRO A 7 4.48 -23.38 -8.37
N LEU A 8 4.12 -22.60 -9.37
CA LEU A 8 5.06 -21.68 -10.04
C LEU A 8 5.09 -20.34 -9.32
N CYS A 9 6.21 -19.65 -9.40
CA CYS A 9 6.38 -18.30 -8.89
C CYS A 9 5.30 -17.36 -9.48
N ALA A 10 4.62 -16.59 -8.62
CA ALA A 10 3.56 -15.67 -9.01
C ALA A 10 4.06 -14.41 -9.76
N TYR A 11 5.35 -14.32 -10.06
CA TYR A 11 5.93 -13.19 -10.81
C TYR A 11 5.69 -13.37 -12.32
N PRO A 12 5.34 -12.31 -13.07
CA PRO A 12 5.01 -12.44 -14.49
C PRO A 12 6.16 -13.09 -15.28
N GLU A 13 5.83 -14.11 -16.07
CA GLU A 13 6.76 -14.81 -16.97
C GLU A 13 7.90 -15.57 -16.26
N CYS A 14 7.80 -15.77 -14.93
CA CYS A 14 8.74 -16.58 -14.16
C CYS A 14 8.34 -18.06 -14.19
N THR A 15 9.28 -18.94 -14.53
CA THR A 15 9.10 -20.41 -14.53
C THR A 15 9.70 -21.09 -13.31
N ASN A 16 10.28 -20.33 -12.37
CA ASN A 16 10.90 -20.88 -11.17
C ASN A 16 9.84 -21.24 -10.12
N HIS A 17 10.16 -22.21 -9.26
CA HIS A 17 9.33 -22.59 -8.14
C HIS A 17 9.62 -21.71 -6.91
N PRO A 18 8.61 -21.42 -6.07
CA PRO A 18 8.82 -20.76 -4.79
C PRO A 18 9.65 -21.63 -3.84
N GLU A 19 10.29 -20.99 -2.86
CA GLU A 19 11.05 -21.71 -1.84
C GLU A 19 10.13 -22.63 -1.01
N ALA A 20 10.71 -23.75 -0.53
CA ALA A 20 9.97 -24.70 0.28
C ALA A 20 9.42 -24.03 1.55
N PRO A 21 8.16 -24.33 1.96
CA PRO A 21 7.57 -23.74 3.13
C PRO A 21 8.38 -24.10 4.38
N THR A 22 8.76 -23.09 5.16
CA THR A 22 9.37 -23.27 6.48
C THR A 22 8.27 -23.49 7.53
N PRO A 23 8.45 -24.40 8.50
CA PRO A 23 7.44 -24.62 9.55
C PRO A 23 7.13 -23.33 10.32
N GLY A 24 5.88 -22.87 10.27
CA GLY A 24 5.42 -21.67 10.97
C GLY A 24 5.26 -20.40 10.10
N ASN A 25 5.66 -20.43 8.82
CA ASN A 25 5.46 -19.31 7.88
C ASN A 25 4.45 -19.66 6.78
N PRO A 26 3.71 -18.67 6.25
CA PRO A 26 2.85 -18.88 5.09
C PRO A 26 3.68 -19.29 3.88
N GLU A 27 3.09 -20.13 3.02
CA GLU A 27 3.75 -20.65 1.82
C GLU A 27 4.26 -19.50 0.92
N PRO A 28 5.56 -19.46 0.57
CA PRO A 28 6.11 -18.39 -0.25
C PRO A 28 5.46 -18.37 -1.63
N ARG A 29 5.00 -17.20 -2.09
CA ARG A 29 4.38 -17.04 -3.43
C ARG A 29 5.39 -16.74 -4.53
N TYR A 30 6.63 -16.41 -4.17
CA TYR A 30 7.67 -16.02 -5.10
C TYR A 30 8.94 -16.84 -4.85
N CYS A 31 9.79 -16.96 -5.87
CA CYS A 31 11.08 -17.63 -5.76
C CYS A 31 12.13 -16.71 -5.10
N ALA A 32 13.30 -17.26 -4.80
CA ALA A 32 14.44 -16.59 -4.14
C ALA A 32 15.04 -15.37 -4.88
N HIS A 33 14.50 -15.01 -6.05
CA HIS A 33 15.07 -13.92 -6.85
C HIS A 33 14.74 -12.56 -6.21
N PRO A 34 15.72 -11.65 -6.04
CA PRO A 34 15.52 -10.40 -5.29
C PRO A 34 14.42 -9.49 -5.88
N ASP A 35 14.23 -9.56 -7.19
CA ASP A 35 13.19 -8.80 -7.90
C ASP A 35 11.81 -9.47 -7.92
N HIS A 36 11.71 -10.73 -7.51
CA HIS A 36 10.48 -11.51 -7.53
C HIS A 36 9.78 -11.38 -6.17
N ASN A 37 9.15 -10.23 -5.98
CA ASN A 37 8.35 -9.95 -4.80
C ASN A 37 7.04 -9.25 -5.22
N ALA A 38 6.13 -9.06 -4.26
CA ALA A 38 4.81 -8.47 -4.52
C ALA A 38 4.88 -7.06 -5.14
N LEU A 39 5.84 -6.24 -4.72
CA LEU A 39 6.02 -4.88 -5.25
C LEU A 39 6.58 -4.90 -6.68
N GLY A 40 7.54 -5.78 -6.96
CA GLY A 40 8.09 -5.97 -8.30
C GLY A 40 7.02 -6.45 -9.29
N ALA A 41 6.20 -7.42 -8.88
CA ALA A 41 5.09 -7.93 -9.68
C ALA A 41 4.06 -6.82 -9.96
N PHE A 42 3.67 -6.05 -8.93
CA PHE A 42 2.74 -4.93 -9.06
C PHE A 42 3.23 -3.86 -10.05
N ARG A 43 4.53 -3.48 -9.97
CA ARG A 43 5.14 -2.52 -10.91
C ARG A 43 5.08 -3.03 -12.35
N LYS A 44 5.40 -4.30 -12.60
CA LYS A 44 5.31 -4.91 -13.94
C LYS A 44 3.87 -4.97 -14.46
N PHE A 45 2.89 -5.35 -13.64
CA PHE A 45 1.49 -5.36 -14.06
C PHE A 45 0.98 -3.95 -14.40
N ARG A 46 1.38 -2.94 -13.63
CA ARG A 46 1.04 -1.54 -13.93
C ARG A 46 1.66 -1.06 -15.24
N ALA A 47 2.93 -1.38 -15.49
CA ALA A 47 3.61 -1.04 -16.74
C ALA A 47 2.93 -1.71 -17.96
N LYS A 48 2.61 -3.01 -17.88
CA LYS A 48 1.91 -3.76 -18.94
C LYS A 48 0.50 -3.23 -19.20
N ARG A 49 -0.22 -2.79 -18.15
CA ARG A 49 -1.53 -2.14 -18.28
C ARG A 49 -1.43 -0.77 -18.96
N GLN A 50 -0.38 -0.01 -18.66
CA GLN A 50 -0.12 1.29 -19.27
C GLN A 50 0.22 1.13 -20.76
N GLN A 51 1.09 0.19 -21.12
CA GLN A 51 1.40 -0.15 -22.52
C GLN A 51 0.14 -0.48 -23.32
N ARG A 52 -0.72 -1.38 -22.82
CA ARG A 52 -2.00 -1.71 -23.49
C ARG A 52 -2.93 -0.50 -23.66
N LYS A 53 -2.91 0.43 -22.70
CA LYS A 53 -3.70 1.66 -22.77
C LYS A 53 -3.17 2.60 -23.85
N ASP A 54 -1.85 2.71 -23.96
CA ASP A 54 -1.19 3.57 -24.94
C ASP A 54 -1.30 2.98 -26.35
N GLU A 55 -1.15 1.66 -26.52
CA GLU A 55 -1.42 0.94 -27.77
C GLU A 55 -2.88 1.14 -28.23
N LYS A 56 -3.85 1.06 -27.31
CA LYS A 56 -5.26 1.31 -27.62
C LYS A 56 -5.53 2.75 -28.05
N ARG A 57 -4.81 3.73 -27.46
CA ARG A 57 -4.90 5.15 -27.86
C ARG A 57 -4.32 5.37 -29.25
N GLN A 58 -3.13 4.83 -29.51
CA GLN A 58 -2.49 4.91 -30.84
C GLN A 58 -3.34 4.26 -31.93
N ALA A 59 -3.96 3.10 -31.65
CA ALA A 59 -4.88 2.46 -32.59
C ALA A 59 -6.16 3.28 -32.84
N ALA A 60 -6.65 4.02 -31.85
CA ALA A 60 -7.80 4.92 -32.01
C ALA A 60 -7.46 6.18 -32.82
N GLU A 61 -6.26 6.73 -32.62
CA GLU A 61 -5.75 7.87 -33.39
C GLU A 61 -5.50 7.52 -34.85
N ALA A 62 -4.89 6.35 -35.13
CA ALA A 62 -4.71 5.84 -36.48
C ALA A 62 -6.05 5.66 -37.24
N LYS A 63 -7.11 5.21 -36.54
CA LYS A 63 -8.45 5.08 -37.14
C LYS A 63 -9.13 6.42 -37.44
N LYS A 64 -8.81 7.48 -36.70
CA LYS A 64 -9.33 8.84 -36.98
C LYS A 64 -8.64 9.48 -38.20
N ALA A 65 -7.39 9.15 -38.47
CA ALA A 65 -6.63 9.72 -39.59
C ALA A 65 -7.06 9.19 -40.97
N VAL A 66 -7.69 8.00 -41.05
CA VAL A 66 -8.11 7.37 -42.32
C VAL A 66 -9.53 7.81 -42.75
N GLY A 67 -10.28 8.52 -41.91
CA GLY A 67 -11.68 8.89 -42.17
C GLY A 67 -11.93 10.18 -42.95
N ALA A 68 -10.91 10.81 -43.56
CA ALA A 68 -11.06 12.11 -44.22
C ALA A 68 -10.43 12.15 -45.63
N ALA A 69 -11.20 11.72 -46.64
CA ALA A 69 -11.06 12.14 -48.05
C ALA A 69 -12.32 11.75 -48.87
N PRO A 70 -13.01 12.70 -49.54
CA PRO A 70 -14.00 12.35 -50.56
C PRO A 70 -13.32 12.25 -51.93
N ALA A 71 -13.58 11.17 -52.66
CA ALA A 71 -13.24 11.05 -54.08
C ALA A 71 -14.45 11.49 -54.91
N ALA A 72 -14.33 12.63 -55.60
CA ALA A 72 -15.23 13.07 -56.64
C ALA A 72 -14.43 13.20 -57.94
N ASP A 73 -14.68 12.28 -58.87
CA ASP A 73 -14.24 12.25 -60.27
C ASP A 73 -15.21 11.27 -60.97
N ALA A 74 -15.75 11.47 -62.16
CA ALA A 74 -15.68 12.52 -63.16
C ALA A 74 -16.91 12.31 -64.07
N LEU A 75 -17.46 13.38 -64.64
CA LEU A 75 -18.47 13.29 -65.72
C LEU A 75 -17.75 13.15 -67.07
N PRO A 76 -18.16 12.26 -67.98
CA PRO A 76 -17.76 12.36 -69.38
C PRO A 76 -18.68 13.35 -70.12
N ALA A 77 -18.02 14.20 -70.92
CA ALA A 77 -18.63 15.16 -71.81
C ALA A 77 -19.10 14.52 -73.12
N SER A 78 -19.91 15.32 -73.84
CA SER A 78 -20.37 15.25 -75.23
C SER A 78 -21.59 14.38 -75.52
N ASP A 79 -22.73 15.02 -75.80
CA ASP A 79 -23.26 14.95 -77.16
C ASP A 79 -24.27 16.07 -77.49
N VAL A 80 -24.38 16.35 -78.78
CA VAL A 80 -25.12 17.43 -79.42
C VAL A 80 -26.59 17.49 -78.99
N SER A 81 -26.95 18.49 -78.20
CA SER A 81 -28.33 18.84 -77.90
C SER A 81 -28.46 20.34 -77.76
N GLY A 82 -29.38 20.96 -78.52
CA GLY A 82 -29.58 22.41 -78.46
C GLY A 82 -29.97 22.87 -77.04
N PRO A 83 -29.98 24.19 -76.75
CA PRO A 83 -30.24 24.73 -75.42
C PRO A 83 -31.56 24.25 -74.80
N ARG A 84 -32.49 23.78 -75.64
CA ARG A 84 -33.75 23.15 -75.23
C ARG A 84 -33.58 21.76 -74.61
N ALA A 85 -32.68 20.93 -75.13
CA ALA A 85 -32.46 19.59 -74.62
C ALA A 85 -31.56 19.59 -73.38
N ASP A 86 -30.62 20.53 -73.29
CA ASP A 86 -29.91 20.81 -72.03
C ASP A 86 -30.88 21.26 -70.93
N LEU A 87 -31.82 22.15 -71.27
CA LEU A 87 -32.89 22.58 -70.35
C LEU A 87 -33.77 21.38 -69.92
N VAL A 88 -34.13 20.50 -70.84
CA VAL A 88 -34.91 19.29 -70.52
C VAL A 88 -34.11 18.35 -69.61
N SER A 89 -32.80 18.16 -69.85
CA SER A 89 -31.94 17.35 -68.98
C SER A 89 -31.84 17.92 -67.56
N LEU A 90 -31.72 19.25 -67.45
CA LEU A 90 -31.66 19.95 -66.17
C LEU A 90 -33.01 19.83 -65.43
N ILE A 91 -34.12 19.98 -66.13
CA ILE A 91 -35.47 19.80 -65.56
C ILE A 91 -35.67 18.35 -65.10
N SER A 92 -35.25 17.37 -65.90
CA SER A 92 -35.32 15.95 -65.53
C SER A 92 -34.46 15.64 -64.31
N ARG A 93 -33.24 16.18 -64.25
CA ARG A 93 -32.34 16.04 -63.09
C ARG A 93 -32.93 16.69 -61.84
N LEU A 94 -33.40 17.93 -61.93
CA LEU A 94 -34.10 18.62 -60.84
C LEU A 94 -35.34 17.84 -60.39
N SER A 95 -36.13 17.28 -61.30
CA SER A 95 -37.30 16.47 -60.92
C SER A 95 -36.95 15.17 -60.20
N THR A 96 -35.73 14.66 -60.41
CA THR A 96 -35.22 13.44 -59.76
C THR A 96 -34.61 13.77 -58.40
N ASP A 97 -33.91 14.89 -58.28
CA ASP A 97 -33.17 15.29 -57.08
C ASP A 97 -34.04 16.07 -56.06
N LEU A 98 -35.05 16.83 -56.52
CA LEU A 98 -35.90 17.68 -55.66
C LEU A 98 -36.71 16.89 -54.62
N PRO A 99 -37.29 15.71 -54.91
CA PRO A 99 -37.96 14.90 -53.89
C PRO A 99 -37.02 14.50 -52.76
N GLY A 100 -35.77 14.15 -53.08
CA GLY A 100 -34.74 13.85 -52.07
C GLY A 100 -34.44 15.05 -51.16
N TYR A 101 -34.27 16.24 -51.74
CA TYR A 101 -34.09 17.45 -50.94
C TYR A 101 -35.31 17.82 -50.09
N ILE A 102 -36.53 17.52 -50.54
CA ILE A 102 -37.76 17.73 -49.75
C ILE A 102 -37.80 16.77 -48.57
N GLU A 103 -37.40 15.51 -48.73
CA GLU A 103 -37.30 14.53 -47.64
C GLU A 103 -36.23 14.91 -46.62
N GLU A 104 -35.06 15.36 -47.08
CA GLU A 104 -33.99 15.85 -46.20
C GLU A 104 -34.42 17.10 -45.42
N LEU A 105 -35.08 18.05 -46.10
CA LEU A 105 -35.63 19.23 -45.44
C LEU A 105 -36.74 18.84 -44.46
N ALA A 106 -37.61 17.88 -44.76
CA ALA A 106 -38.62 17.37 -43.84
C ALA A 106 -38.00 16.75 -42.57
N LEU A 107 -36.88 16.03 -42.71
CA LEU A 107 -36.16 15.45 -41.58
C LEU A 107 -35.43 16.52 -40.73
N ILE A 108 -34.90 17.57 -41.36
CA ILE A 108 -34.26 18.70 -40.67
C ILE A 108 -35.29 19.64 -40.02
N THR A 109 -36.48 19.77 -40.62
CA THR A 109 -37.57 20.64 -40.13
C THR A 109 -38.51 19.97 -39.14
N ASP A 110 -38.32 18.68 -38.83
CA ASP A 110 -39.01 18.02 -37.73
C ASP A 110 -38.45 18.50 -36.37
N SER A 111 -38.80 19.74 -36.05
CA SER A 111 -38.42 20.41 -34.81
C SER A 111 -38.99 19.69 -33.59
N ALA A 112 -40.14 19.04 -33.72
CA ALA A 112 -40.76 18.26 -32.64
C ALA A 112 -39.91 17.03 -32.27
N ALA A 113 -39.44 16.27 -33.26
CA ALA A 113 -38.53 15.15 -33.01
C ALA A 113 -37.14 15.59 -32.54
N ALA A 114 -36.67 16.78 -32.95
CA ALA A 114 -35.42 17.35 -32.44
C ALA A 114 -35.56 17.79 -30.97
N GLU A 115 -36.63 18.49 -30.61
CA GLU A 115 -36.91 18.92 -29.24
C GLU A 115 -37.06 17.73 -28.29
N GLU A 116 -37.74 16.66 -28.70
CA GLU A 116 -37.90 15.48 -27.84
C GLU A 116 -36.57 14.74 -27.60
N ARG A 117 -35.70 14.69 -28.62
CA ARG A 117 -34.33 14.19 -28.45
C ARG A 117 -33.53 15.06 -27.50
N ILE A 118 -33.64 16.39 -27.61
CA ILE A 118 -32.98 17.32 -26.68
C ILE A 118 -33.51 17.11 -25.26
N ARG A 119 -34.83 17.01 -25.05
CA ARG A 119 -35.42 16.75 -23.73
C ARG A 119 -34.89 15.44 -23.15
N THR A 120 -34.90 14.36 -23.93
CA THR A 120 -34.42 13.04 -23.51
C THR A 120 -32.94 13.10 -23.10
N VAL A 121 -32.08 13.70 -23.93
CA VAL A 121 -30.64 13.84 -23.63
C VAL A 121 -30.42 14.73 -22.41
N THR A 122 -31.20 15.81 -22.28
CA THR A 122 -31.11 16.73 -21.14
C THR A 122 -31.50 16.02 -19.85
N GLN A 123 -32.62 15.29 -19.83
CA GLN A 123 -33.03 14.49 -18.67
C GLN A 123 -31.99 13.42 -18.32
N ALA A 124 -31.48 12.68 -19.31
CA ALA A 124 -30.43 11.69 -19.08
C ALA A 124 -29.11 12.31 -18.61
N SER A 125 -28.81 13.55 -19.01
CA SER A 125 -27.64 14.28 -18.51
C SER A 125 -27.84 14.75 -17.07
N ALA A 126 -29.02 15.29 -16.74
CA ALA A 126 -29.37 15.71 -15.40
C ALA A 126 -29.32 14.53 -14.42
N GLN A 127 -29.87 13.37 -14.81
CA GLN A 127 -29.79 12.16 -13.99
C GLN A 127 -28.35 11.72 -13.73
N ARG A 128 -27.50 11.71 -14.77
CA ARG A 128 -26.08 11.35 -14.62
C ARG A 128 -25.33 12.31 -13.70
N THR A 129 -25.67 13.59 -13.71
CA THR A 129 -25.10 14.58 -12.80
C THR A 129 -25.55 14.30 -11.37
N LEU A 130 -26.84 14.08 -11.13
CA LEU A 130 -27.36 13.74 -9.80
C LEU A 130 -26.72 12.45 -9.25
N ASP A 131 -26.59 11.40 -10.07
CA ASP A 131 -25.94 10.15 -9.67
C ASP A 131 -24.43 10.35 -9.39
N ALA A 132 -23.78 11.29 -10.07
CA ALA A 132 -22.39 11.65 -9.80
C ALA A 132 -22.26 12.42 -8.49
N GLU A 133 -23.12 13.39 -8.23
CA GLU A 133 -23.16 14.18 -7.00
C GLU A 133 -23.43 13.29 -5.78
N GLN A 134 -24.39 12.37 -5.88
CA GLN A 134 -24.68 11.40 -4.81
C GLN A 134 -23.46 10.52 -4.50
N ARG A 135 -22.76 10.03 -5.52
CA ARG A 135 -21.54 9.23 -5.31
C ARG A 135 -20.42 10.05 -4.68
N THR A 136 -20.28 11.32 -5.06
CA THR A 136 -19.30 12.23 -4.45
C THR A 136 -19.64 12.50 -2.99
N ALA A 137 -20.90 12.82 -2.68
CA ALA A 137 -21.35 13.07 -1.30
C ALA A 137 -21.12 11.85 -0.39
N LEU A 138 -21.46 10.64 -0.86
CA LEU A 138 -21.19 9.41 -0.11
C LEU A 138 -19.69 9.14 0.07
N ALA A 139 -18.87 9.51 -0.92
CA ALA A 139 -17.42 9.36 -0.82
C ALA A 139 -16.80 10.36 0.16
N GLU A 140 -17.32 11.59 0.21
CA GLU A 140 -16.92 12.62 1.18
C GLU A 140 -17.30 12.20 2.61
N GLU A 141 -18.54 11.76 2.83
CA GLU A 141 -18.97 11.25 4.13
C GLU A 141 -18.11 10.06 4.59
N ALA A 142 -17.82 9.11 3.70
CA ALA A 142 -16.93 7.99 4.00
C ALA A 142 -15.50 8.44 4.32
N ALA A 143 -15.00 9.48 3.65
CA ALA A 143 -13.69 10.05 3.92
C ALA A 143 -13.65 10.73 5.30
N ASP A 144 -14.67 11.52 5.65
CA ASP A 144 -14.78 12.17 6.96
C ASP A 144 -14.86 11.14 8.09
N MET A 145 -15.64 10.07 7.91
CA MET A 145 -15.67 8.96 8.86
C MET A 145 -14.32 8.27 9.00
N ALA A 146 -13.58 8.07 7.91
CA ALA A 146 -12.25 7.46 7.94
C ALA A 146 -11.23 8.35 8.66
N VAL A 147 -11.29 9.67 8.46
CA VAL A 147 -10.45 10.65 9.17
C VAL A 147 -10.77 10.63 10.67
N ALA A 148 -12.05 10.66 11.05
CA ALA A 148 -12.46 10.59 12.45
C ALA A 148 -11.99 9.30 13.13
N GLN A 149 -12.10 8.14 12.46
CA GLN A 149 -11.59 6.88 12.96
C GLN A 149 -10.05 6.89 13.11
N LEU A 150 -9.35 7.50 12.16
CA LEU A 150 -7.90 7.65 12.23
C LEU A 150 -7.48 8.50 13.43
N ASP A 151 -8.18 9.59 13.70
CA ASP A 151 -7.86 10.47 14.82
C ASP A 151 -8.13 9.80 16.17
N VAL A 152 -9.24 9.05 16.28
CA VAL A 152 -9.50 8.20 17.46
C VAL A 152 -8.40 7.15 17.64
N ALA A 153 -7.95 6.51 16.56
CA ALA A 153 -6.88 5.52 16.62
C ALA A 153 -5.56 6.17 17.06
N LYS A 154 -5.19 7.32 16.48
CA LYS A 154 -3.98 8.07 16.88
C LYS A 154 -4.01 8.43 18.36
N HIS A 155 -5.13 8.96 18.86
CA HIS A 155 -5.25 9.33 20.26
C HIS A 155 -5.06 8.12 21.19
N ARG A 156 -5.69 6.98 20.88
CA ARG A 156 -5.47 5.73 21.63
C ARG A 156 -4.01 5.26 21.58
N PHE A 157 -3.34 5.40 20.44
CA PHE A 157 -1.92 5.06 20.33
C PHE A 157 -1.05 5.97 21.19
N GLU A 158 -1.34 7.27 21.22
CA GLU A 158 -0.63 8.23 22.06
C GLU A 158 -0.81 7.91 23.55
N GLU A 159 -2.05 7.65 24.00
CA GLU A 159 -2.35 7.24 25.37
C GLU A 159 -1.60 5.96 25.78
N VAL A 160 -1.61 4.95 24.90
CA VAL A 160 -0.89 3.69 25.16
C VAL A 160 0.63 3.92 25.17
N ALA A 161 1.16 4.75 24.28
CA ALA A 161 2.58 5.07 24.24
C ALA A 161 3.02 5.87 25.49
N ASP A 162 2.20 6.80 25.97
CA ASP A 162 2.42 7.50 27.23
C ASP A 162 2.41 6.53 28.41
N LYS A 163 1.44 5.62 28.46
CA LYS A 163 1.35 4.60 29.52
C LYS A 163 2.58 3.69 29.53
N ILE A 164 3.01 3.19 28.36
CA ILE A 164 4.22 2.37 28.25
C ILE A 164 5.46 3.15 28.70
N ARG A 165 5.58 4.43 28.33
CA ARG A 165 6.68 5.29 28.77
C ARG A 165 6.70 5.47 30.30
N GLN A 166 5.54 5.67 30.91
CA GLN A 166 5.41 5.77 32.37
C GLN A 166 5.76 4.46 33.07
N GLU A 167 5.22 3.34 32.59
CA GLU A 167 5.50 2.00 33.15
C GLU A 167 6.99 1.66 33.03
N ALA A 168 7.61 1.93 31.88
CA ALA A 168 9.04 1.72 31.69
C ALA A 168 9.89 2.61 32.61
N ALA A 169 9.52 3.88 32.79
CA ALA A 169 10.19 4.78 33.72
C ALA A 169 10.09 4.27 35.17
N GLN A 170 8.93 3.75 35.57
CA GLN A 170 8.73 3.16 36.89
C GLN A 170 9.59 1.91 37.07
N GLN A 171 9.60 0.99 36.09
CA GLN A 171 10.44 -0.21 36.15
C GLN A 171 11.93 0.12 36.27
N VAL A 172 12.41 1.13 35.55
CA VAL A 172 13.81 1.60 35.65
C VAL A 172 14.08 2.17 37.05
N ALA A 173 13.15 2.93 37.62
CA ALA A 173 13.28 3.46 38.97
C ALA A 173 13.31 2.33 40.03
N ASP A 174 12.43 1.33 39.91
CA ASP A 174 12.37 0.17 40.81
C ASP A 174 13.67 -0.65 40.75
N VAL A 175 14.19 -0.89 39.54
CA VAL A 175 15.48 -1.60 39.36
C VAL A 175 16.64 -0.79 39.94
N ALA A 176 16.66 0.53 39.76
CA ALA A 176 17.68 1.40 40.33
C ALA A 176 17.62 1.37 41.87
N PHE A 177 16.42 1.36 42.45
CA PHE A 177 16.22 1.24 43.89
C PHE A 177 16.76 -0.10 44.43
N VAL A 178 16.38 -1.22 43.82
CA VAL A 178 16.85 -2.55 44.22
C VAL A 178 18.38 -2.65 44.10
N ARG A 179 18.96 -2.08 43.04
CA ARG A 179 20.41 -2.05 42.88
C ARG A 179 21.10 -1.28 44.00
N ALA A 180 20.59 -0.11 44.37
CA ALA A 180 21.12 0.68 45.47
C ALA A 180 20.99 -0.05 46.81
N GLU A 181 19.89 -0.77 47.05
CA GLU A 181 19.77 -1.61 48.24
C GLU A 181 20.77 -2.75 48.27
N LEU A 182 20.97 -3.45 47.14
CA LEU A 182 21.97 -4.51 47.02
C LEU A 182 23.39 -4.01 47.26
N GLU A 183 23.73 -2.81 46.79
CA GLU A 183 25.02 -2.16 47.08
C GLU A 183 25.18 -1.92 48.60
N ARG A 184 24.15 -1.41 49.28
CA ARG A 184 24.16 -1.28 50.76
C ARG A 184 24.25 -2.62 51.50
N TYR A 185 23.63 -3.68 50.98
CA TYR A 185 23.78 -5.02 51.58
C TYR A 185 25.22 -5.53 51.40
N ARG A 186 25.83 -5.34 50.22
CA ARG A 186 27.22 -5.71 49.97
C ARG A 186 28.18 -4.97 50.90
N GLU A 187 27.99 -3.66 51.09
CA GLU A 187 28.80 -2.88 52.03
C GLU A 187 28.67 -3.39 53.47
N ARG A 188 27.44 -3.69 53.92
CA ARG A 188 27.22 -4.26 55.27
C ARG A 188 27.87 -5.63 55.43
N VAL A 189 27.81 -6.48 54.40
CA VAL A 189 28.46 -7.79 54.43
C VAL A 189 29.97 -7.62 54.52
N ALA A 190 30.58 -6.74 53.71
CA ALA A 190 32.01 -6.46 53.78
C ALA A 190 32.45 -5.97 55.18
N GLN A 191 31.67 -5.08 55.80
CA GLN A 191 31.94 -4.63 57.18
C GLN A 191 31.82 -5.77 58.21
N LEU A 192 30.88 -6.69 58.02
CA LEU A 192 30.73 -7.85 58.91
C LEU A 192 31.87 -8.84 58.73
N GLU A 193 32.35 -9.03 57.50
CA GLU A 193 33.52 -9.87 57.19
C GLU A 193 34.78 -9.30 57.86
N GLU A 194 35.04 -8.00 57.73
CA GLU A 194 36.17 -7.33 58.39
C GLU A 194 36.10 -7.48 59.92
N ARG A 195 34.92 -7.29 60.52
CA ARG A 195 34.72 -7.50 61.96
C ARG A 195 34.95 -8.95 62.38
N LEU A 196 34.57 -9.91 61.54
CA LEU A 196 34.73 -11.33 61.82
C LEU A 196 36.22 -11.72 61.75
N ASP A 197 36.97 -11.18 60.80
CA ASP A 197 38.41 -11.38 60.71
C ASP A 197 39.15 -10.74 61.88
N ALA A 198 38.75 -9.53 62.33
CA ALA A 198 39.29 -8.93 63.55
C ALA A 198 39.08 -9.82 64.78
N VAL A 199 37.88 -10.38 64.95
CA VAL A 199 37.58 -11.31 66.05
C VAL A 199 38.41 -12.60 65.96
N ARG A 200 38.69 -13.11 64.75
CA ARG A 200 39.56 -14.28 64.56
C ARG A 200 40.99 -13.97 64.99
N GLU A 201 41.53 -12.83 64.58
CA GLU A 201 42.88 -12.39 64.96
C GLU A 201 42.99 -12.17 66.48
N GLU A 202 41.98 -11.55 67.11
CA GLU A 202 41.92 -11.41 68.57
C GLU A 202 41.90 -12.77 69.29
N ALA A 203 41.12 -13.72 68.78
CA ALA A 203 41.06 -15.08 69.32
C ALA A 203 42.40 -15.82 69.15
N ASP A 204 43.08 -15.64 68.03
CA ASP A 204 44.41 -16.21 67.77
C ASP A 204 45.48 -15.58 68.65
N ALA A 205 45.47 -14.27 68.85
CA ALA A 205 46.35 -13.58 69.78
C ALA A 205 46.15 -14.10 71.21
N ALA A 206 44.89 -14.19 71.68
CA ALA A 206 44.58 -14.74 72.99
C ALA A 206 45.01 -16.21 73.15
N ARG A 207 44.94 -17.01 72.08
CA ARG A 207 45.48 -18.39 72.08
C ARG A 207 47.00 -18.40 72.23
N ARG A 208 47.72 -17.53 71.51
CA ARG A 208 49.19 -17.41 71.61
C ARG A 208 49.60 -16.97 73.00
N GLU A 209 49.00 -15.92 73.55
CA GLU A 209 49.28 -15.44 74.92
C GLU A 209 49.05 -16.53 75.97
N ARG A 210 47.94 -17.28 75.88
CA ARG A 210 47.67 -18.41 76.78
C ARG A 210 48.76 -19.49 76.68
N SER A 211 49.23 -19.78 75.47
CA SER A 211 50.29 -20.78 75.27
C SER A 211 51.65 -20.31 75.81
N GLU A 212 51.99 -19.03 75.67
CA GLU A 212 53.21 -18.44 76.22
C GLU A 212 53.20 -18.44 77.75
N LEU A 213 52.08 -18.03 78.36
CA LEU A 213 51.89 -18.08 79.81
C LEU A 213 51.99 -19.53 80.34
N ALA A 214 51.44 -20.51 79.62
CA ALA A 214 51.56 -21.92 79.97
C ALA A 214 53.01 -22.40 79.91
N GLN A 215 53.76 -22.06 78.86
CA GLN A 215 55.18 -22.40 78.74
C GLN A 215 56.03 -21.76 79.83
N GLN A 216 55.79 -20.49 80.17
CA GLN A 216 56.48 -19.82 81.27
C GLN A 216 56.20 -20.53 82.61
N ALA A 217 54.95 -20.91 82.87
CA ALA A 217 54.59 -21.66 84.07
C ALA A 217 55.29 -23.03 84.14
N GLU A 218 55.44 -23.73 83.02
CA GLU A 218 56.19 -25.00 82.93
C GLU A 218 57.69 -24.80 83.17
N GLN A 219 58.30 -23.77 82.58
CA GLN A 219 59.71 -23.43 82.79
C GLN A 219 60.00 -23.11 84.26
N HIS A 220 59.12 -22.35 84.92
CA HIS A 220 59.23 -22.09 86.36
C HIS A 220 59.08 -23.36 87.21
N ARG A 221 58.40 -24.40 86.72
CA ARG A 221 58.20 -25.67 87.42
C ARG A 221 59.37 -26.63 87.28
N CYS A 222 60.11 -26.57 86.17
CA CYS A 222 61.27 -27.42 85.89
C CYS A 222 62.63 -26.79 86.27
N GLY A 223 62.65 -25.49 86.60
CA GLY A 223 63.85 -24.73 86.97
C GLY A 223 64.20 -24.68 88.46
N VAL A 224 63.57 -25.52 89.29
CA VAL A 224 63.88 -25.73 90.73
C VAL A 224 64.40 -27.16 90.89
#